data_AF-A0A7Y2BWT3-F1
#
_entry.id   AF-A0A7Y2BWT3-F1
#
_cell.length_a   1.000
_cell.length_b   1.000
_cell.length_c   1.000
_cell.angle_alpha   90.00
_cell.angle_beta   90.00
_cell.angle_gamma   90.00
#
_symmetry.space_group_name_H-M   'P 1'
#
loop_
_entity.id
_entity.type
_entity.pdbx_description
1 polymer ?
#
loop_
_entity_poly.entity_id
_entity_poly.type
_entity_poly.pdbx_seq_one_letter_code
_entity_poly.pdbx_strand_id
1 'polypeptide(L)'
;MTRILWILLVVFGFGCSKKTPVWSIVQDSQLERRAAPATGQNYCYENLSYAPDSNYYTQIIRVNIHFLDDSSGTKNFSLESGKKYVRALISNANDRLKQNHAMNLPEGNNTPALNPYYQYKITPATDDPEDDGFYKHLDNKFYYFLNKGRYRNNYDKTIIKKYAIASDSILNIFILPHHPDSVKSKTYSPTATGIAIGTSLKMAGLYERKDKPWACATLLNHEIGHILGLAHA
;
A
#
# COMPACT_ATOMS: atom_id res chain seq x y z
N MET A 1 -22.19 9.93 55.14
CA MET A 1 -21.50 10.40 53.90
C MET A 1 -19.98 10.37 53.99
N THR A 2 -19.37 10.62 55.15
CA THR A 2 -17.91 10.69 55.33
C THR A 2 -17.14 9.38 55.16
N ARG A 3 -17.74 8.20 55.36
CA ARG A 3 -17.06 6.90 55.20
C ARG A 3 -16.92 6.42 53.74
N ILE A 4 -17.80 6.86 52.84
CA ILE A 4 -17.75 6.50 51.41
C ILE A 4 -16.63 7.29 50.69
N LEU A 5 -16.34 8.51 51.17
CA LEU A 5 -15.28 9.35 50.62
C LEU A 5 -13.88 8.73 50.82
N TRP A 6 -13.65 8.05 51.94
CA TRP A 6 -12.37 7.39 52.22
C TRP A 6 -12.12 6.14 51.38
N ILE A 7 -13.17 5.38 51.04
CA ILE A 7 -13.06 4.17 50.20
C ILE A 7 -12.73 4.55 48.75
N LEU A 8 -13.32 5.63 48.23
CA LEU A 8 -12.99 6.13 46.88
C LEU A 8 -11.54 6.63 46.79
N LEU A 9 -11.02 7.27 47.84
CA LEU A 9 -9.64 7.79 47.85
C LEU A 9 -8.57 6.69 47.84
N VAL A 10 -8.87 5.51 48.40
CA VAL A 10 -7.95 4.36 48.40
C VAL A 10 -7.95 3.61 47.06
N VAL A 11 -9.10 3.53 46.36
CA VAL A 11 -9.20 2.83 45.07
C VAL A 11 -8.46 3.56 43.94
N PHE A 12 -8.35 4.89 44.00
CA PHE A 12 -7.60 5.67 43.00
C PHE A 12 -6.08 5.78 43.27
N GLY A 13 -5.60 5.35 44.44
CA GLY A 13 -4.18 5.47 44.83
C GLY A 13 -3.25 4.33 44.37
N PHE A 14 -3.81 3.18 43.94
CA PHE A 14 -3.03 1.96 43.62
C PHE A 14 -3.11 1.53 42.15
N GLY A 15 -3.49 2.44 41.24
CA GLY A 15 -3.45 2.20 39.80
C GLY A 15 -2.00 2.13 39.28
N CYS A 16 -1.36 0.97 39.40
CA CYS A 16 -0.05 0.70 38.82
C CYS A 16 -0.18 0.57 37.30
N SER A 17 -0.26 1.69 36.58
CA SER A 17 -0.11 1.68 35.12
C SER A 17 1.37 1.46 34.81
N LYS A 18 1.70 0.38 34.10
CA LYS A 18 3.05 0.19 33.55
C LYS A 18 3.32 1.38 32.64
N LYS A 19 4.09 2.36 33.11
CA LYS A 19 4.52 3.48 32.28
C LYS A 19 5.34 2.90 31.15
N THR A 20 4.86 3.01 29.92
CA THR A 20 5.65 2.66 28.74
C THR A 20 6.87 3.56 28.74
N PRO A 21 8.09 3.01 28.89
CA PRO A 21 9.27 3.85 28.94
C PRO A 21 9.52 4.38 27.54
N VAL A 22 9.24 5.67 27.34
CA VAL A 22 9.54 6.38 26.10
C VAL A 22 10.96 6.91 26.21
N TRP A 23 11.83 6.48 25.31
CA TRP A 23 13.21 6.95 25.23
C TRP A 23 13.34 7.75 23.94
N SER A 24 13.69 9.03 24.06
CA SER A 24 14.13 9.83 22.92
C SER A 24 15.60 9.53 22.68
N ILE A 25 15.91 9.08 21.46
CA ILE A 25 17.29 8.99 20.98
C ILE A 25 17.62 10.38 20.45
N VAL A 26 18.62 11.03 21.07
CA VAL A 26 18.97 12.42 20.78
C VAL A 26 20.38 12.55 20.20
N GLN A 27 21.17 11.48 20.25
CA GLN A 27 22.56 11.46 19.80
C GLN A 27 22.92 10.11 19.16
N ASP A 28 23.74 10.15 18.11
CA ASP A 28 24.15 8.98 17.32
C ASP A 28 24.87 7.91 18.16
N SER A 29 25.60 8.32 19.21
CA SER A 29 26.27 7.41 20.14
C SER A 29 25.30 6.50 20.93
N GLN A 30 24.01 6.86 20.99
CA GLN A 30 22.97 6.06 21.63
C GLN A 30 22.41 4.96 20.71
N LEU A 31 22.64 5.05 19.40
CA LEU A 31 22.36 3.98 18.43
C LEU A 31 23.37 2.83 18.55
N GLU A 32 24.66 3.15 18.77
CA GLU A 32 25.72 2.14 18.84
C GLU A 32 25.59 1.20 20.04
N ARG A 33 24.98 1.63 21.16
CA ARG A 33 24.70 0.73 22.31
C ARG A 33 23.63 -0.33 22.03
N ARG A 34 22.90 -0.24 20.91
CA ARG A 34 21.87 -1.21 20.51
C ARG A 34 22.12 -1.85 19.15
N ALA A 35 23.14 -1.41 18.41
CA ALA A 35 23.62 -2.16 17.26
C ALA A 35 24.07 -3.55 17.75
N ALA A 36 23.67 -4.57 17.00
CA ALA A 36 23.92 -5.99 17.21
C ALA A 36 25.34 -6.33 17.71
N PRO A 37 25.56 -7.48 18.37
CA PRO A 37 26.86 -7.88 18.87
C PRO A 37 27.94 -7.73 17.80
N ALA A 38 29.06 -7.16 18.23
CA ALA A 38 30.23 -6.89 17.42
C ALA A 38 30.86 -8.20 16.89
N THR A 39 30.41 -8.65 15.72
CA THR A 39 31.17 -9.55 14.86
C THR A 39 31.04 -9.07 13.43
N GLY A 40 32.16 -8.63 12.84
CA GLY A 40 32.25 -7.99 11.52
C GLY A 40 31.95 -8.89 10.32
N GLN A 41 30.84 -9.62 10.35
CA GLN A 41 30.27 -10.26 9.17
C GLN A 41 29.37 -9.26 8.45
N ASN A 42 29.58 -9.13 7.15
CA ASN A 42 28.79 -8.25 6.30
C ASN A 42 27.45 -8.94 5.98
N TYR A 43 26.53 -8.90 6.95
CA TYR A 43 25.20 -9.54 6.91
C TYR A 43 24.35 -9.09 5.72
N CYS A 44 24.72 -8.02 5.02
CA CYS A 44 23.99 -7.52 3.86
C CYS A 44 23.95 -8.50 2.67
N TYR A 45 24.86 -9.48 2.61
CA TYR A 45 24.89 -10.50 1.55
C TYR A 45 24.30 -11.85 1.97
N GLU A 46 23.96 -12.03 3.24
CA GLU A 46 23.37 -13.26 3.73
C GLU A 46 21.84 -13.18 3.64
N ASN A 47 21.24 -13.99 2.77
CA ASN A 47 19.79 -13.98 2.54
C ASN A 47 18.98 -14.16 3.85
N LEU A 48 19.51 -14.94 4.79
CA LEU A 48 18.86 -15.20 6.08
C LEU A 48 18.94 -14.00 7.04
N SER A 49 19.84 -13.05 6.83
CA SER A 49 19.86 -11.81 7.62
C SER A 49 18.66 -10.90 7.33
N TYR A 50 17.96 -11.15 6.22
CA TYR A 50 16.69 -10.50 5.88
C TYR A 50 15.47 -11.37 6.20
N ALA A 51 15.67 -12.54 6.82
CA ALA A 51 14.56 -13.37 7.26
C ALA A 51 13.78 -12.63 8.37
N PRO A 52 12.43 -12.63 8.33
CA PRO A 52 11.64 -12.05 9.40
C PRO A 52 11.94 -12.74 10.74
N ASP A 53 12.23 -11.94 11.77
CA ASP A 53 12.43 -12.35 13.16
C ASP A 53 11.32 -11.75 14.06
N SER A 54 11.36 -12.02 15.35
CA SER A 54 10.33 -11.54 16.29
C SER A 54 10.42 -10.05 16.64
N ASN A 55 11.47 -9.34 16.21
CA ASN A 55 11.77 -7.97 16.60
C ASN A 55 11.43 -6.93 15.51
N TYR A 56 10.80 -7.35 14.41
CA TYR A 56 10.40 -6.42 13.35
C TYR A 56 9.22 -5.55 13.77
N TYR A 57 9.37 -4.25 13.59
CA TYR A 57 8.27 -3.29 13.67
C TYR A 57 7.55 -3.19 12.33
N THR A 58 6.24 -2.99 12.38
CA THR A 58 5.43 -2.80 11.17
C THR A 58 5.88 -1.55 10.42
N GLN A 59 6.31 -1.71 9.17
CA GLN A 59 6.67 -0.61 8.28
C GLN A 59 5.42 0.04 7.68
N ILE A 60 5.49 1.35 7.47
CA ILE A 60 4.44 2.07 6.76
C ILE A 60 4.95 2.47 5.37
N ILE A 61 4.36 1.87 4.35
CA ILE A 61 4.59 2.24 2.96
C ILE A 61 3.67 3.42 2.65
N ARG A 62 4.28 4.58 2.38
CA ARG A 62 3.57 5.77 1.93
C ARG A 62 3.11 5.55 0.49
N VAL A 63 1.82 5.77 0.25
CA VAL A 63 1.24 5.70 -1.10
C VAL A 63 0.51 6.99 -1.43
N ASN A 64 0.49 7.37 -2.70
CA ASN A 64 -0.41 8.39 -3.22
C ASN A 64 -1.16 7.85 -4.44
N ILE A 65 -2.28 8.47 -4.75
CA ILE A 65 -3.26 7.92 -5.68
C ILE A 65 -3.49 8.90 -6.82
N HIS A 66 -3.31 8.45 -8.06
CA HIS A 66 -3.44 9.26 -9.26
C HIS A 66 -4.56 8.71 -10.13
N PHE A 67 -5.67 9.42 -10.21
CA PHE A 67 -6.77 9.10 -11.13
C PHE A 67 -6.51 9.77 -12.47
N LEU A 68 -6.29 8.98 -13.52
CA LEU A 68 -6.23 9.49 -14.89
C LEU A 68 -7.62 9.49 -15.52
N ASP A 69 -7.91 10.49 -16.33
CA ASP A 69 -9.15 10.58 -17.10
C ASP A 69 -8.94 11.36 -18.39
N ASP A 70 -9.92 11.32 -19.29
CA ASP A 70 -9.93 12.21 -20.44
C ASP A 70 -10.34 13.64 -20.04
N SER A 71 -10.31 14.58 -20.99
CA SER A 71 -10.70 15.97 -20.74
C SER A 71 -12.18 16.16 -20.40
N SER A 72 -13.03 15.15 -20.64
CA SER A 72 -14.42 15.19 -20.19
C SER A 72 -14.55 14.84 -18.70
N GLY A 73 -13.58 14.13 -18.14
CA GLY A 73 -13.61 13.67 -16.74
C GLY A 73 -14.67 12.59 -16.49
N THR A 74 -15.08 11.87 -17.55
CA THR A 74 -16.20 10.90 -17.48
C THR A 74 -15.78 9.45 -17.70
N LYS A 75 -14.51 9.18 -18.00
CA LYS A 75 -14.04 7.83 -18.33
C LYS A 75 -13.52 7.08 -17.12
N ASN A 76 -13.33 7.74 -15.99
CA ASN A 76 -12.92 7.13 -14.74
C ASN A 76 -13.79 7.63 -13.57
N PHE A 77 -13.43 7.24 -12.35
CA PHE A 77 -14.02 7.76 -11.13
C PHE A 77 -13.94 9.29 -11.06
N SER A 78 -15.00 9.94 -10.60
CA SER A 78 -14.86 11.30 -10.05
C SER A 78 -13.89 11.26 -8.86
N LEU A 79 -13.23 12.38 -8.55
CA LEU A 79 -12.27 12.42 -7.45
C LEU A 79 -12.91 11.97 -6.13
N GLU A 80 -14.10 12.45 -5.81
CA GLU A 80 -14.84 12.07 -4.59
C GLU A 80 -15.19 10.57 -4.53
N SER A 81 -15.77 10.02 -5.61
CA SER A 81 -16.12 8.60 -5.64
C SER A 81 -14.89 7.69 -5.64
N GLY A 82 -13.82 8.11 -6.33
CA GLY A 82 -12.54 7.44 -6.37
C GLY A 82 -11.87 7.41 -5.00
N LYS A 83 -11.85 8.54 -4.27
CA LYS A 83 -11.35 8.63 -2.89
C LYS A 83 -12.05 7.61 -1.99
N LYS A 84 -13.38 7.55 -2.02
CA LYS A 84 -14.15 6.57 -1.24
C LYS A 84 -13.80 5.12 -1.61
N TYR A 85 -13.72 4.84 -2.91
CA TYR A 85 -13.36 3.52 -3.43
C TYR A 85 -11.97 3.09 -2.94
N VAL A 86 -10.97 3.95 -3.14
CA VAL A 86 -9.57 3.61 -2.87
C VAL A 86 -9.28 3.55 -1.37
N ARG A 87 -9.92 4.37 -0.53
CA ARG A 87 -9.83 4.22 0.94
C ARG A 87 -10.31 2.84 1.38
N ALA A 88 -11.42 2.36 0.84
CA ALA A 88 -11.92 1.02 1.12
C ALA A 88 -11.00 -0.08 0.57
N LEU A 89 -10.45 0.09 -0.64
CA LEU A 89 -9.46 -0.82 -1.23
C LEU A 89 -8.22 -0.95 -0.34
N ILE A 90 -7.62 0.17 0.06
CA ILE A 90 -6.42 0.23 0.90
C ILE A 90 -6.68 -0.38 2.28
N SER A 91 -7.83 -0.07 2.89
CA SER A 91 -8.23 -0.70 4.16
C SER A 91 -8.27 -2.22 4.03
N ASN A 92 -8.95 -2.74 3.00
CA ASN A 92 -9.07 -4.17 2.80
C ASN A 92 -7.73 -4.83 2.48
N ALA A 93 -6.86 -4.17 1.71
CA ALA A 93 -5.53 -4.64 1.40
C ALA A 93 -4.67 -4.76 2.67
N ASN A 94 -4.74 -3.74 3.54
CA ASN A 94 -4.13 -3.74 4.86
C ASN A 94 -4.67 -4.83 5.80
N ASP A 95 -5.99 -5.07 5.78
CA ASP A 95 -6.60 -6.12 6.60
C ASP A 95 -6.12 -7.51 6.17
N ARG A 96 -5.98 -7.74 4.87
CA ARG A 96 -5.42 -8.99 4.33
C ARG A 96 -3.96 -9.20 4.73
N LEU A 97 -3.14 -8.15 4.68
CA LEU A 97 -1.74 -8.21 5.13
C LEU A 97 -1.63 -8.50 6.63
N LYS A 98 -2.51 -7.91 7.45
CA LYS A 98 -2.57 -8.16 8.89
C LYS A 98 -2.99 -9.58 9.24
N GLN A 99 -4.03 -10.07 8.57
CA GLN A 99 -4.58 -11.40 8.83
C GLN A 99 -3.66 -12.50 8.30
N ASN A 100 -3.07 -12.27 7.12
CA ASN A 100 -2.10 -13.14 6.46
C ASN A 100 -2.48 -14.63 6.54
N HIS A 101 -3.71 -14.94 6.13
CA HIS A 101 -4.23 -16.30 6.18
C HIS A 101 -3.32 -17.26 5.43
N ALA A 102 -3.08 -18.43 6.02
CA ALA A 102 -2.31 -19.49 5.39
C ALA A 102 -2.95 -19.88 4.05
N MET A 103 -2.10 -20.15 3.05
CA MET A 103 -2.56 -20.62 1.75
C MET A 103 -3.19 -22.00 1.88
N ASN A 104 -4.25 -22.25 1.11
CA ASN A 104 -4.82 -23.59 0.99
C ASN A 104 -3.95 -24.42 0.03
N LEU A 105 -2.93 -25.08 0.58
CA LEU A 105 -1.96 -25.88 -0.15
C LEU A 105 -2.27 -27.38 -0.05
N PRO A 106 -1.73 -28.22 -0.96
CA PRO A 106 -1.90 -29.67 -0.87
C PRO A 106 -1.48 -30.25 0.49
N GLU A 107 -2.09 -31.38 0.86
CA GLU A 107 -1.77 -32.09 2.11
C GLU A 107 -0.27 -32.37 2.24
N GLY A 108 0.27 -32.17 3.45
CA GLY A 108 1.71 -32.30 3.72
C GLY A 108 2.54 -31.05 3.42
N ASN A 109 1.94 -29.98 2.88
CA ASN A 109 2.63 -28.71 2.72
C ASN A 109 2.72 -27.95 4.06
N ASN A 110 3.94 -27.71 4.53
CA ASN A 110 4.23 -27.03 5.80
C ASN A 110 4.79 -25.61 5.59
N THR A 111 4.47 -24.95 4.47
CA THR A 111 4.96 -23.59 4.17
C THR A 111 4.41 -22.62 5.22
N PRO A 112 5.26 -21.93 5.99
CA PRO A 112 4.80 -21.00 7.00
C PRO A 112 4.18 -19.74 6.37
N ALA A 113 3.10 -19.24 6.96
CA ALA A 113 2.51 -17.95 6.62
C ALA A 113 3.24 -16.81 7.36
N LEU A 114 4.37 -16.35 6.79
CA LEU A 114 5.17 -15.28 7.39
C LEU A 114 4.45 -13.93 7.32
N ASN A 115 4.37 -13.23 8.46
CA ASN A 115 3.75 -11.90 8.50
C ASN A 115 4.59 -10.91 7.68
N PRO A 116 4.00 -10.18 6.72
CA PRO A 116 4.74 -9.22 5.92
C PRO A 116 5.26 -7.99 6.69
N TYR A 117 4.71 -7.68 7.87
CA TYR A 117 5.09 -6.52 8.70
C TYR A 117 5.12 -5.18 7.95
N TYR A 118 4.21 -4.96 7.00
CA TYR A 118 4.01 -3.64 6.40
C TYR A 118 2.53 -3.33 6.18
N GLN A 119 2.22 -2.03 6.12
CA GLN A 119 0.91 -1.50 5.79
C GLN A 119 1.02 -0.28 4.90
N TYR A 120 -0.04 0.01 4.15
CA TYR A 120 -0.13 1.21 3.32
C TYR A 120 -0.77 2.36 4.08
N LYS A 121 -0.24 3.56 3.87
CA LYS A 121 -0.85 4.82 4.32
C LYS A 121 -0.92 5.80 3.15
N ILE A 122 -2.13 6.21 2.81
CA ILE A 122 -2.34 7.28 1.83
C ILE A 122 -1.75 8.55 2.44
N THR A 123 -0.82 9.17 1.72
CA THR A 123 0.01 10.25 2.22
C THR A 123 0.13 11.35 1.17
N PRO A 124 -0.08 12.62 1.55
CA PRO A 124 0.20 13.74 0.65
C PRO A 124 1.66 13.80 0.25
N ALA A 125 1.91 14.36 -0.92
CA ALA A 125 3.25 14.58 -1.46
C ALA A 125 3.79 15.98 -1.12
N THR A 126 2.92 16.88 -0.65
CA THR A 126 3.27 18.25 -0.27
C THR A 126 2.84 18.54 1.18
N ASP A 127 3.35 19.64 1.74
CA ASP A 127 2.92 20.15 3.05
C ASP A 127 1.66 21.02 2.98
N ASP A 128 1.04 21.13 1.80
CA ASP A 128 -0.23 21.83 1.63
C ASP A 128 -1.32 21.12 2.45
N PRO A 129 -2.01 21.81 3.37
CA PRO A 129 -3.10 21.23 4.15
C PRO A 129 -4.25 20.66 3.30
N GLU A 130 -4.41 21.11 2.06
CA GLU A 130 -5.43 20.63 1.12
C GLU A 130 -4.97 19.40 0.31
N ASP A 131 -3.68 19.07 0.34
CA ASP A 131 -3.18 17.83 -0.25
C ASP A 131 -3.57 16.65 0.64
N ASP A 132 -4.45 15.79 0.13
CA ASP A 132 -4.89 14.58 0.82
C ASP A 132 -4.31 13.29 0.22
N GLY A 133 -3.30 13.40 -0.66
CA GLY A 133 -2.64 12.27 -1.33
C GLY A 133 -3.43 11.67 -2.49
N PHE A 134 -4.46 12.36 -2.98
CA PHE A 134 -5.23 11.99 -4.15
C PHE A 134 -5.19 13.07 -5.22
N TYR A 135 -4.81 12.67 -6.43
CA TYR A 135 -4.62 13.59 -7.55
C TYR A 135 -5.48 13.15 -8.73
N LYS A 136 -6.16 14.10 -9.37
CA LYS A 136 -6.90 13.88 -10.62
C LYS A 136 -6.14 14.54 -11.76
N HIS A 137 -5.92 13.78 -12.83
CA HIS A 137 -5.19 14.24 -14.00
C HIS A 137 -6.07 14.05 -15.24
N LEU A 138 -6.27 15.12 -16.02
CA LEU A 138 -6.99 15.06 -17.28
C LEU A 138 -5.98 15.04 -18.43
N ASP A 139 -6.02 14.00 -19.26
CA ASP A 139 -5.11 13.82 -20.39
C ASP A 139 -5.79 13.02 -21.51
N ASN A 140 -5.98 13.59 -22.70
CA ASN A 140 -6.66 12.89 -23.78
C ASN A 140 -5.84 11.79 -24.46
N LYS A 141 -4.53 11.75 -24.24
CA LYS A 141 -3.61 10.86 -24.96
C LYS A 141 -3.22 9.65 -24.13
N PHE A 142 -2.98 9.84 -22.84
CA PHE A 142 -2.36 8.83 -21.98
C PHE A 142 -3.22 8.39 -20.79
N TYR A 143 -4.52 8.70 -20.79
CA TYR A 143 -5.39 8.39 -19.64
C TYR A 143 -5.79 6.93 -19.49
N TYR A 144 -5.44 6.03 -20.42
CA TYR A 144 -5.93 4.65 -20.41
C TYR A 144 -4.80 3.62 -20.22
N PHE A 145 -5.17 2.44 -19.76
CA PHE A 145 -4.26 1.31 -19.62
C PHE A 145 -4.80 0.06 -20.32
N LEU A 146 -3.95 -0.53 -21.15
CA LEU A 146 -4.20 -1.79 -21.86
C LEU A 146 -3.05 -2.76 -21.55
N ASN A 147 -3.37 -3.87 -20.88
CA ASN A 147 -2.40 -4.91 -20.55
C ASN A 147 -2.17 -5.92 -21.70
N LYS A 148 -3.13 -6.03 -22.61
CA LYS A 148 -3.19 -7.03 -23.68
C LYS A 148 -3.60 -6.40 -25.01
N GLY A 149 -3.32 -7.11 -26.11
CA GLY A 149 -3.66 -6.70 -27.47
C GLY A 149 -2.58 -5.87 -28.17
N ARG A 150 -2.84 -5.54 -29.44
CA ARG A 150 -1.90 -4.86 -30.35
C ARG A 150 -1.39 -3.51 -29.82
N TYR A 151 -2.23 -2.78 -29.09
CA TYR A 151 -1.95 -1.44 -28.57
C TYR A 151 -1.72 -1.43 -27.06
N ARG A 152 -1.25 -2.55 -26.49
CA ARG A 152 -0.91 -2.61 -25.06
C ARG A 152 0.15 -1.56 -24.73
N ASN A 153 -0.01 -0.88 -23.61
CA ASN A 153 0.87 0.19 -23.15
C ASN A 153 1.40 -0.10 -21.73
N ASN A 154 1.49 -1.38 -21.39
CA ASN A 154 1.70 -1.77 -20.01
C ASN A 154 3.02 -1.28 -19.45
N TYR A 155 4.12 -1.51 -20.16
CA TYR A 155 5.45 -1.05 -19.78
C TYR A 155 5.76 0.43 -20.12
N ASP A 156 4.80 1.16 -20.71
CA ASP A 156 5.01 2.57 -21.08
C ASP A 156 5.16 3.45 -19.84
N LYS A 157 6.30 4.10 -19.64
CA LYS A 157 6.55 4.93 -18.46
C LYS A 157 6.03 6.37 -18.60
N THR A 158 5.37 6.73 -19.70
CA THR A 158 5.01 8.13 -20.00
C THR A 158 4.19 8.79 -18.90
N ILE A 159 3.11 8.15 -18.44
CA ILE A 159 2.29 8.72 -17.35
C ILE A 159 3.05 8.82 -16.03
N ILE A 160 3.94 7.87 -15.75
CA ILE A 160 4.73 7.83 -14.51
C ILE A 160 5.69 9.02 -14.52
N LYS A 161 6.45 9.18 -15.63
CA LYS A 161 7.37 10.31 -15.79
C LYS A 161 6.68 11.67 -15.72
N LYS A 162 5.42 11.74 -16.17
CA LYS A 162 4.67 13.00 -16.24
C LYS A 162 3.99 13.36 -14.92
N TYR A 163 3.46 12.38 -14.20
CA TYR A 163 2.52 12.62 -13.10
C TYR A 163 2.95 12.05 -11.76
N ALA A 164 4.01 11.24 -11.68
CA ALA A 164 4.49 10.76 -10.38
C ALA A 164 5.04 11.93 -9.56
N ILE A 165 4.75 11.94 -8.27
CA ILE A 165 5.19 12.95 -7.32
C ILE A 165 5.85 12.23 -6.14
N ALA A 166 6.98 12.78 -5.66
CA ALA A 166 7.75 12.23 -4.54
C ALA A 166 8.08 10.73 -4.72
N SER A 167 8.43 10.31 -5.95
CA SER A 167 8.60 8.89 -6.31
C SER A 167 9.81 8.20 -5.67
N ASP A 168 10.65 8.98 -4.99
CA ASP A 168 11.78 8.52 -4.18
C ASP A 168 11.36 8.01 -2.79
N SER A 169 10.20 8.46 -2.30
CA SER A 169 9.75 8.24 -0.91
C SER A 169 8.27 7.84 -0.79
N ILE A 170 7.50 7.94 -1.87
CA ILE A 170 6.08 7.59 -1.94
C ILE A 170 5.82 6.70 -3.17
N LEU A 171 5.16 5.57 -2.96
CA LEU A 171 4.73 4.68 -4.04
C LEU A 171 3.52 5.30 -4.75
N ASN A 172 3.64 5.50 -6.06
CA ASN A 172 2.60 6.15 -6.86
C ASN A 172 1.65 5.13 -7.49
N ILE A 173 0.37 5.17 -7.11
CA ILE A 173 -0.66 4.26 -7.61
C ILE A 173 -1.54 4.99 -8.63
N PHE A 174 -1.37 4.65 -9.90
CA PHE A 174 -2.16 5.18 -11.00
C PHE A 174 -3.40 4.31 -11.26
N ILE A 175 -4.58 4.91 -11.11
CA ILE A 175 -5.87 4.30 -11.43
C ILE A 175 -6.30 4.82 -12.80
N LEU A 176 -6.31 3.94 -13.79
CA LEU A 176 -6.62 4.25 -15.19
C LEU A 176 -7.88 3.49 -15.62
N PRO A 177 -8.72 4.06 -16.49
CA PRO A 177 -9.68 3.29 -17.25
C PRO A 177 -9.01 2.45 -18.34
N HIS A 178 -9.77 1.53 -18.90
CA HIS A 178 -9.46 0.92 -20.19
C HIS A 178 -9.80 1.88 -21.34
N HIS A 179 -9.15 1.66 -22.49
CA HIS A 179 -9.44 2.46 -23.67
C HIS A 179 -10.91 2.29 -24.09
N PRO A 180 -11.65 3.37 -24.38
CA PRO A 180 -13.09 3.30 -24.67
C PRO A 180 -13.42 2.41 -25.86
N ASP A 181 -12.59 2.43 -26.91
CA ASP A 181 -12.81 1.59 -28.09
C ASP A 181 -12.56 0.10 -27.79
N SER A 182 -11.66 -0.21 -26.86
CA SER A 182 -11.48 -1.58 -26.38
C SER A 182 -12.72 -2.03 -25.61
N VAL A 183 -13.23 -1.22 -24.70
CA VAL A 183 -14.44 -1.53 -23.92
C VAL A 183 -15.68 -1.72 -24.81
N LYS A 184 -15.78 -1.01 -25.94
CA LYS A 184 -16.86 -1.19 -26.93
C LYS A 184 -16.75 -2.49 -27.74
N SER A 185 -15.58 -3.12 -27.79
CA SER A 185 -15.36 -4.34 -28.58
C SER A 185 -15.99 -5.56 -27.90
N LYS A 186 -16.74 -6.36 -28.65
CA LYS A 186 -17.36 -7.60 -28.17
C LYS A 186 -16.35 -8.67 -27.73
N THR A 187 -15.12 -8.61 -28.24
CA THR A 187 -14.07 -9.59 -27.94
C THR A 187 -13.16 -9.15 -26.79
N TYR A 188 -13.36 -7.96 -26.25
CA TYR A 188 -12.56 -7.43 -25.15
C TYR A 188 -13.31 -7.59 -23.83
N SER A 189 -12.63 -8.12 -22.82
CA SER A 189 -13.15 -8.19 -21.46
C SER A 189 -12.37 -7.22 -20.57
N PRO A 190 -13.00 -6.18 -20.00
CA PRO A 190 -12.34 -5.22 -19.12
C PRO A 190 -12.09 -5.87 -17.75
N THR A 191 -11.06 -6.72 -17.65
CA THR A 191 -10.68 -7.37 -16.39
C THR A 191 -9.85 -6.44 -15.51
N ALA A 192 -10.00 -6.56 -14.18
CA ALA A 192 -9.09 -5.88 -13.26
C ALA A 192 -7.66 -6.35 -13.53
N THR A 193 -6.74 -5.40 -13.72
CA THR A 193 -5.35 -5.69 -14.06
C THR A 193 -4.44 -4.63 -13.49
N GLY A 194 -3.22 -5.02 -13.15
CA GLY A 194 -2.18 -4.11 -12.72
C GLY A 194 -0.83 -4.40 -13.38
N ILE A 195 0.11 -3.51 -13.13
CA ILE A 195 1.53 -3.72 -13.39
C ILE A 195 2.38 -2.83 -12.48
N ALA A 196 3.31 -3.44 -11.75
CA ALA A 196 4.40 -2.77 -11.07
C ALA A 196 5.50 -2.30 -12.03
N ILE A 197 5.94 -1.05 -11.90
CA ILE A 197 7.01 -0.44 -12.70
C ILE A 197 7.86 0.47 -11.81
N GLY A 198 8.99 -0.05 -11.33
CA GLY A 198 9.80 0.67 -10.34
C GLY A 198 9.01 0.90 -9.06
N THR A 199 8.99 2.14 -8.55
CA THR A 199 8.21 2.54 -7.37
C THR A 199 6.79 3.00 -7.70
N SER A 200 6.27 2.62 -8.88
CA SER A 200 4.94 3.01 -9.34
C SER A 200 4.12 1.79 -9.76
N LEU A 201 2.81 1.93 -9.62
CA LEU A 201 1.84 0.91 -9.95
C LEU A 201 0.80 1.50 -10.90
N LYS A 202 0.48 0.80 -11.99
CA LYS A 202 -0.73 1.09 -12.78
C LYS A 202 -1.78 0.04 -12.52
N MET A 203 -3.04 0.45 -12.37
CA MET A 203 -4.20 -0.44 -12.26
C MET A 203 -5.32 0.05 -13.18
N ALA A 204 -6.03 -0.88 -13.83
CA ALA A 204 -7.26 -0.61 -14.56
C ALA A 204 -8.31 -1.71 -14.39
N GLY A 205 -9.50 -1.45 -14.92
CA GLY A 205 -10.68 -2.32 -14.79
C GLY A 205 -11.47 -2.08 -13.51
N LEU A 206 -10.97 -1.24 -12.58
CA LEU A 206 -11.62 -0.94 -11.31
C LEU A 206 -12.92 -0.15 -11.53
N TYR A 207 -12.91 0.79 -12.48
CA TYR A 207 -14.05 1.63 -12.82
C TYR A 207 -15.09 0.86 -13.63
N GLU A 208 -14.66 0.18 -14.70
CA GLU A 208 -15.53 -0.48 -15.67
C GLU A 208 -16.30 -1.65 -15.05
N ARG A 209 -15.63 -2.44 -14.20
CA ARG A 209 -16.23 -3.64 -13.59
C ARG A 209 -17.25 -3.31 -12.51
N LYS A 210 -17.18 -2.10 -11.94
CA LYS A 210 -17.99 -1.68 -10.77
C LYS A 210 -17.89 -2.68 -9.60
N ASP A 211 -16.82 -3.46 -9.56
CA ASP A 211 -16.55 -4.42 -8.51
C ASP A 211 -16.38 -3.70 -7.18
N LYS A 212 -16.69 -4.40 -6.10
CA LYS A 212 -16.45 -3.86 -4.77
C LYS A 212 -14.93 -3.69 -4.55
N PRO A 213 -14.49 -2.63 -3.84
CA PRO A 213 -13.07 -2.37 -3.59
C PRO A 213 -12.27 -3.57 -3.07
N TRP A 214 -12.88 -4.38 -2.19
CA TRP A 214 -12.24 -5.56 -1.61
C TRP A 214 -11.84 -6.62 -2.65
N ALA A 215 -12.52 -6.70 -3.80
CA ALA A 215 -12.20 -7.66 -4.85
C ALA A 215 -10.89 -7.33 -5.56
N CYS A 216 -10.47 -6.06 -5.54
CA CYS A 216 -9.22 -5.59 -6.13
C CYS A 216 -8.06 -5.55 -5.12
N ALA A 217 -8.30 -5.84 -3.84
CA ALA A 217 -7.29 -5.78 -2.79
C ALA A 217 -6.16 -6.82 -2.99
N THR A 218 -6.51 -8.02 -3.44
CA THR A 218 -5.49 -9.03 -3.80
C THR A 218 -4.61 -8.54 -4.93
N LEU A 219 -5.19 -7.95 -5.98
CA LEU A 219 -4.44 -7.41 -7.10
C LEU A 219 -3.49 -6.30 -6.64
N LEU A 220 -3.97 -5.37 -5.80
CA LEU A 220 -3.10 -4.32 -5.24
C LEU A 220 -1.91 -4.91 -4.48
N ASN A 221 -2.15 -5.86 -3.56
CA ASN A 221 -1.09 -6.50 -2.79
C ASN A 221 -0.12 -7.28 -3.67
N HIS A 222 -0.62 -7.98 -4.68
CA HIS A 222 0.18 -8.71 -5.66
C HIS A 222 1.16 -7.78 -6.38
N GLU A 223 0.67 -6.65 -6.91
CA GLU A 223 1.52 -5.73 -7.65
C GLU A 223 2.50 -4.97 -6.74
N ILE A 224 2.09 -4.59 -5.54
CA ILE A 224 3.05 -3.99 -4.58
C ILE A 224 4.09 -5.04 -4.15
N GLY A 225 3.73 -6.32 -4.06
CA GLY A 225 4.68 -7.41 -3.85
C GLY A 225 5.80 -7.40 -4.89
N HIS A 226 5.47 -7.18 -6.18
CA HIS A 226 6.48 -7.02 -7.24
C HIS A 226 7.39 -5.80 -7.02
N ILE A 227 6.84 -4.69 -6.55
CA ILE A 227 7.64 -3.48 -6.20
C ILE A 227 8.64 -3.80 -5.08
N LEU A 228 8.24 -4.65 -4.13
CA LEU A 228 9.06 -5.10 -3.01
C LEU A 228 9.97 -6.31 -3.36
N GLY A 229 10.06 -6.69 -4.63
CA GLY A 229 10.99 -7.70 -5.12
C GLY A 229 10.48 -9.14 -5.17
N LEU A 230 9.18 -9.38 -4.93
CA LEU A 230 8.60 -10.71 -5.08
C LEU A 230 8.37 -11.03 -6.57
N ALA A 231 8.77 -12.22 -7.01
CA ALA A 231 8.44 -12.75 -8.33
C ALA A 231 7.08 -13.49 -8.30
N HIS A 232 6.55 -13.87 -9.47
CA HIS A 232 5.47 -14.88 -9.51
C HIS A 232 6.00 -16.20 -8.95
N ALA A 233 5.17 -16.85 -8.12
CA ALA A 233 5.42 -18.19 -7.58
C ALA A 233 5.11 -19.28 -8.61
#